data_AF-A0A432VXA7-F1
#
_entry.id   AF-A0A432VXA7-F1
#
_cell.length_a   1.000
_cell.length_b   1.000
_cell.length_c   1.000
_cell.angle_alpha   90.00
_cell.angle_beta   90.00
_cell.angle_gamma   90.00
#
_symmetry.space_group_name_H-M   'P 1'
#
loop_
_entity.id
_entity.type
_entity.pdbx_description
1 polymer ?
#
loop_
_entity_poly.entity_id
_entity_poly.type
_entity_poly.pdbx_seq_one_letter_code
_entity_poly.pdbx_strand_id
1 'polypeptide(L)'
;MFTGIDETRGKTEAVFARLRERAALFPPELTHEWFDQGLFKTRSTQVMDYLAEAEKNAQALHELRADSPVYGFMNNVVQQQLSALVQALYRPS
;
A
#
# COMPACT_ATOMS: atom_id res chain seq x y z
N MET A 1 -3.94 17.29 22.49
CA MET A 1 -2.82 16.65 21.77
C MET A 1 -3.42 15.69 20.74
N PHE A 2 -3.56 16.11 19.48
CA PHE A 2 -4.03 15.27 18.36
C PHE A 2 -2.97 15.13 17.26
N THR A 3 -1.70 15.42 17.59
CA THR A 3 -0.60 15.50 16.62
C THR A 3 -0.20 14.14 16.02
N GLY A 4 -0.61 13.01 16.60
CA GLY A 4 -0.15 11.69 16.15
C GLY A 4 -0.84 11.15 14.90
N ILE A 5 -2.14 11.45 14.70
CA ILE A 5 -2.92 10.85 13.60
C ILE A 5 -2.62 11.56 12.27
N ASP A 6 -2.62 12.90 12.26
CA ASP A 6 -2.30 13.69 11.08
C ASP A 6 -0.85 13.47 10.61
N GLU A 7 0.10 13.32 11.54
CA GLU A 7 1.50 13.03 11.20
C GLU A 7 1.64 11.64 10.57
N THR A 8 0.88 10.66 11.06
CA THR A 8 0.89 9.28 10.52
C THR A 8 0.25 9.23 9.12
N ARG A 9 -0.83 9.99 8.90
CA ARG A 9 -1.44 10.15 7.57
C ARG A 9 -0.45 10.77 6.58
N GLY A 10 0.17 11.90 6.94
CA GLY A 10 1.12 12.58 6.05
C GLY A 10 2.34 11.71 5.70
N LYS A 11 2.85 10.92 6.65
CA LYS A 11 3.92 9.94 6.37
C LYS A 11 3.47 8.84 5.41
N THR A 12 2.24 8.36 5.56
CA THR A 12 1.66 7.32 4.68
C THR A 12 1.54 7.84 3.24
N GLU A 13 1.01 9.05 3.07
CA GLU A 13 0.88 9.70 1.76
C GLU A 13 2.24 9.91 1.09
N ALA A 14 3.25 10.35 1.86
CA ALA A 14 4.62 10.52 1.36
C ALA A 14 5.24 9.20 0.89
N VAL A 15 4.93 8.07 1.55
CA VAL A 15 5.37 6.73 1.11
C VAL A 15 4.72 6.37 -0.23
N PHE A 16 3.40 6.54 -0.37
CA PHE A 16 2.71 6.26 -1.63
C PHE A 16 3.18 7.15 -2.78
N ALA A 17 3.48 8.43 -2.51
CA ALA A 17 4.08 9.32 -3.51
C ALA A 17 5.41 8.77 -4.03
N ARG A 18 6.32 8.38 -3.14
CA ARG A 18 7.61 7.77 -3.50
C ARG A 18 7.45 6.44 -4.25
N LEU A 19 6.48 5.62 -3.87
CA LEU A 19 6.22 4.36 -4.57
C LEU A 19 5.71 4.61 -6.00
N ARG A 20 4.87 5.63 -6.22
CA ARG A 20 4.44 6.00 -7.58
C ARG A 20 5.59 6.54 -8.42
N GLU A 21 6.41 7.43 -7.87
CA GLU A 21 7.62 7.92 -8.54
C GLU A 21 8.52 6.77 -8.95
N ARG A 22 8.71 5.80 -8.05
CA ARG A 22 9.48 4.60 -8.35
C ARG A 22 8.81 3.77 -9.42
N ALA A 23 7.52 3.49 -9.31
CA ALA A 23 6.76 2.70 -10.28
C ALA A 23 6.81 3.28 -11.70
N ALA A 24 6.87 4.61 -11.85
CA ALA A 24 7.04 5.27 -13.14
C ALA A 24 8.38 4.98 -13.84
N LEU A 25 9.38 4.47 -13.11
CA LEU A 25 10.70 4.10 -13.64
C LEU A 25 10.81 2.61 -14.02
N PHE A 26 9.81 1.80 -13.71
CA PHE A 26 9.81 0.34 -13.92
C PHE A 26 8.71 -0.08 -14.89
N PRO A 27 8.74 -1.33 -15.39
CA PRO A 27 7.63 -1.88 -16.15
C PRO A 27 6.31 -1.71 -15.36
N PRO A 28 5.22 -1.32 -16.06
CA PRO A 28 3.96 -1.04 -15.41
C PRO A 28 3.31 -2.32 -14.85
N GLU A 29 3.68 -3.50 -15.35
CA GLU A 29 3.07 -4.77 -14.98
C GLU A 29 3.92 -5.54 -13.94
N LEU A 30 3.27 -5.99 -12.85
CA LEU A 30 3.85 -6.89 -11.86
C LEU A 30 3.37 -8.33 -12.11
N THR A 31 4.06 -9.03 -13.01
CA THR A 31 3.77 -10.43 -13.37
C THR A 31 4.73 -11.44 -12.74
N HIS A 32 5.65 -10.98 -11.89
CA HIS A 32 6.65 -11.83 -11.26
C HIS A 32 6.03 -12.84 -10.28
N GLU A 33 6.50 -14.09 -10.30
CA GLU A 33 6.01 -15.17 -9.45
C GLU A 33 6.18 -14.91 -7.94
N TRP A 34 7.15 -14.06 -7.57
CA TRP A 34 7.38 -13.67 -6.17
C TRP A 34 6.48 -12.52 -5.70
N PHE A 35 5.70 -11.91 -6.59
CA PHE A 35 4.72 -10.89 -6.22
C PHE A 35 3.38 -11.57 -5.92
N ASP A 36 2.96 -11.54 -4.65
CA ASP A 36 1.71 -12.15 -4.22
C ASP A 36 0.52 -11.24 -4.57
N GLN A 37 -0.07 -11.48 -5.74
CA GLN A 37 -1.28 -10.80 -6.20
C GLN A 37 -2.50 -11.08 -5.31
N GLY A 38 -2.48 -12.18 -4.52
CA GLY A 38 -3.57 -12.53 -3.61
C GLY A 38 -3.74 -11.57 -2.44
N LEU A 39 -2.74 -10.72 -2.19
CA LEU A 39 -2.80 -9.60 -1.24
C LEU A 39 -3.68 -8.45 -1.74
N PHE A 40 -4.07 -8.47 -3.01
CA PHE A 40 -4.86 -7.42 -3.66
C PHE A 40 -6.17 -7.98 -4.20
N LYS A 41 -7.20 -7.14 -4.23
CA LYS A 41 -8.53 -7.48 -4.76
C LYS A 41 -8.68 -7.12 -6.24
N THR A 42 -7.84 -6.22 -6.74
CA THR A 42 -7.79 -5.89 -8.16
C THR A 42 -7.41 -7.10 -9.01
N ARG A 43 -8.07 -7.24 -10.16
CA ARG A 43 -7.73 -8.25 -11.18
C ARG A 43 -6.70 -7.74 -12.20
N SER A 44 -6.21 -6.51 -12.01
CA SER A 44 -5.18 -5.91 -12.83
C SER A 44 -3.83 -6.53 -12.52
N THR A 45 -2.90 -6.46 -13.47
CA THR A 45 -1.47 -6.71 -13.27
C THR A 45 -0.68 -5.41 -13.11
N GLN A 46 -1.34 -4.25 -13.22
CA GLN A 46 -0.67 -2.95 -13.23
C GLN A 46 -0.30 -2.50 -11.81
N VAL A 47 0.97 -2.13 -11.63
CA VAL A 47 1.53 -1.58 -10.39
C VAL A 47 0.73 -0.40 -9.85
N MET A 48 0.22 0.45 -10.75
CA MET A 48 -0.56 1.63 -10.38
C MET A 48 -1.92 1.25 -9.79
N ASP A 49 -2.53 0.16 -10.24
CA ASP A 49 -3.81 -0.33 -9.70
C ASP A 49 -3.61 -0.95 -8.31
N TYR A 50 -2.51 -1.68 -8.11
CA TYR A 50 -2.12 -2.19 -6.80
C TYR A 50 -1.82 -1.06 -5.80
N LEU A 51 -1.10 -0.02 -6.25
CA LEU A 51 -0.83 1.18 -5.45
C LEU A 51 -2.12 1.92 -5.07
N ALA A 52 -3.04 2.08 -6.02
CA ALA A 52 -4.32 2.74 -5.77
C ALA A 52 -5.17 1.97 -4.76
N GLU A 53 -5.20 0.64 -4.84
CA GLU A 53 -5.92 -0.18 -3.87
C GLU A 53 -5.30 -0.07 -2.46
N ALA A 54 -3.97 -0.20 -2.36
CA ALA A 54 -3.27 -0.11 -1.09
C ALA A 54 -3.45 1.26 -0.42
N GLU A 55 -3.42 2.34 -1.20
CA GLU A 55 -3.67 3.69 -0.70
C GLU A 55 -5.11 3.85 -0.21
N LYS A 56 -6.09 3.34 -0.95
CA LYS A 56 -7.50 3.35 -0.53
C LYS A 56 -7.69 2.60 0.80
N ASN A 57 -7.05 1.44 0.95
CA ASN A 57 -7.12 0.67 2.20
C ASN A 57 -6.43 1.42 3.35
N ALA A 58 -5.30 2.10 3.08
CA ALA A 58 -4.62 2.92 4.08
C ALA A 58 -5.45 4.14 4.50
N GLN A 59 -6.14 4.80 3.57
CA GLN A 59 -7.08 5.88 3.87
C GLN A 59 -8.24 5.38 4.75
N ALA A 60 -8.83 4.23 4.39
CA ALA A 60 -9.87 3.60 5.19
C ALA A 60 -9.37 3.23 6.60
N LEU A 61 -8.13 2.76 6.74
CA LEU A 61 -7.52 2.49 8.04
C LEU A 61 -7.40 3.74 8.91
N HIS A 62 -7.06 4.90 8.32
CA HIS A 62 -6.98 6.19 9.04
C HIS A 62 -8.35 6.69 9.50
N GLU A 63 -9.42 6.33 8.79
CA GLU A 63 -10.79 6.67 9.17
C GLU A 63 -11.37 5.71 10.22
N LEU A 64 -10.80 4.51 10.35
CA LEU A 64 -11.19 3.55 11.37
C LEU A 64 -10.67 3.99 12.75
N ARG A 65 -11.54 3.90 13.75
CA ARG A 65 -11.11 4.01 15.14
C ARG A 65 -10.25 2.80 15.52
N ALA A 66 -9.22 3.03 16.32
CA ALA A 66 -8.30 1.99 16.76
C ALA A 66 -8.97 0.89 17.61
N ASP A 67 -10.13 1.17 18.21
CA ASP A 67 -10.94 0.21 18.97
C ASP A 67 -11.88 -0.62 18.09
N SER A 68 -11.91 -0.38 16.78
CA SER A 68 -12.73 -1.14 15.84
C SER A 68 -12.23 -2.59 15.76
N PRO A 69 -13.13 -3.60 15.82
CA PRO A 69 -12.75 -5.01 15.71
C PRO A 69 -12.07 -5.35 14.38
N VAL A 70 -12.26 -4.53 13.34
CA VAL A 70 -11.64 -4.71 12.03
C VAL A 70 -10.32 -3.93 11.87
N TYR A 71 -9.95 -3.08 12.83
CA TYR A 71 -8.74 -2.23 12.74
C TYR A 71 -7.48 -3.08 12.59
N GLY A 72 -7.31 -4.10 13.44
CA GLY A 72 -6.14 -4.99 13.39
C GLY A 72 -6.03 -5.75 12.07
N PHE A 73 -7.16 -6.23 11.54
CA PHE A 73 -7.21 -6.87 10.23
C PHE A 73 -6.83 -5.91 9.10
N MET A 74 -7.45 -4.72 9.06
CA MET A 74 -7.17 -3.73 8.02
C MET A 74 -5.71 -3.24 8.07
N ASN A 75 -5.18 -3.03 9.27
CA ASN A 75 -3.78 -2.67 9.46
C ASN A 75 -2.86 -3.77 8.89
N ASN A 76 -3.14 -5.04 9.18
CA ASN A 76 -2.37 -6.16 8.65
C ASN A 76 -2.42 -6.22 7.10
N VAL A 77 -3.60 -6.01 6.50
CA VAL A 77 -3.76 -5.95 5.04
C VAL A 77 -2.90 -4.84 4.43
N VAL A 78 -2.99 -3.62 4.97
CA VAL A 78 -2.22 -2.47 4.47
C VAL A 78 -0.72 -2.71 4.60
N GLN A 79 -0.25 -3.27 5.72
CA GLN A 79 1.16 -3.60 5.93
C GLN A 79 1.66 -4.64 4.92
N GLN A 80 0.89 -5.69 4.65
CA GLN A 80 1.26 -6.71 3.66
C GLN A 80 1.31 -6.14 2.24
N GLN A 81 0.30 -5.34 1.85
CA GLN A 81 0.26 -4.67 0.55
C GLN A 81 1.45 -3.73 0.35
N LEU A 82 1.77 -2.91 1.35
CA LEU A 82 2.93 -2.01 1.31
C LEU A 82 4.25 -2.77 1.21
N SER A 83 4.42 -3.83 2.01
CA SER A 83 5.63 -4.65 1.95
C SER A 83 5.81 -5.29 0.58
N ALA A 84 4.75 -5.84 -0.01
CA ALA A 84 4.78 -6.43 -1.35
C ALA A 84 5.16 -5.39 -2.42
N LEU A 85 4.59 -4.18 -2.37
CA LEU A 85 4.89 -3.09 -3.31
C LEU A 85 6.31 -2.55 -3.16
N VAL A 86 6.80 -2.40 -1.93
CA VAL A 86 8.19 -1.99 -1.67
C VAL A 86 9.16 -3.03 -2.21
N GLN A 87 8.92 -4.32 -1.92
CA GLN A 87 9.73 -5.40 -2.47
C GLN A 87 9.69 -5.39 -4.00
N ALA A 88 8.51 -5.19 -4.59
CA ALA A 88 8.37 -5.17 -6.04
C ALA A 88 9.15 -4.04 -6.73
N LEU A 89 9.19 -2.87 -6.11
CA LEU A 89 9.76 -1.66 -6.71
C LEU A 89 11.24 -1.41 -6.36
N TYR A 90 11.76 -2.07 -5.34
CA TYR A 90 13.12 -1.86 -4.84
C TYR A 90 13.98 -3.12 -4.85
N ARG A 91 13.42 -4.30 -5.13
CA ARG A 91 14.25 -5.49 -5.36
C ARG A 91 15.08 -5.29 -6.63
N PRO A 92 16.41 -5.51 -6.59
CA PRO A 92 17.20 -5.55 -7.80
C PRO A 92 16.71 -6.73 -8.65
N SER A 93 16.24 -6.44 -9.86
CA SER A 93 15.94 -7.41 -10.91
C SER A 93 17.20 -8.07 -11.44
#